data_AF-A0A2T9WM31-F1
#
_entry.id   AF-A0A2T9WM31-F1
#
_cell.length_a   1.000
_cell.length_b   1.000
_cell.length_c   1.000
_cell.angle_alpha   90.00
_cell.angle_beta   90.00
_cell.angle_gamma   90.00
#
_symmetry.space_group_name_H-M   'P 1'
#
loop_
_entity.id
_entity.type
_entity.pdbx_description
1 polymer ?
#
loop_
_entity_poly.entity_id
_entity_poly.type
_entity_poly.pdbx_seq_one_letter_code
_entity_poly.pdbx_strand_id
1 'polypeptide(L)'
;MVVDNYGLDLDKIIIESYKKSKEYLKRAGIEINKDIRLRVLKSSNLLQELYDMIKKYDIYELKQELNEIGKSLLERLSKDDVYIINEKNLREFYIGEIYLLKQKYNTDDINELNNKILKYIVLPIIKNERADGLSVSQTEEIFIVEDRLKRHIDETLESNRSDSININGPSIIRVKSPLSAVISTPLYTEEKNIEKDLTEFYTINVTFHEEGHLFDNRKRWDDAEFLASALQYIMYIDMNDLLRYPETHKIVKENIIECKKYVAIFAVLGYRMVVGNLPQSLLEAANELRGGAPYELGECYANIIIDRNKNLNIKDAVEEVKNLSVLHAIREIILYEPKG
;
A
#
# COMPACT_ATOMS: atom_id res chain seq x y z
N MET A 1 -21.01 -4.84 12.90
CA MET A 1 -20.94 -3.76 11.90
C MET A 1 -20.57 -2.50 12.64
N VAL A 2 -19.32 -2.07 12.49
CA VAL A 2 -18.89 -0.74 12.93
C VAL A 2 -19.08 0.15 11.71
N VAL A 3 -20.03 1.05 11.80
CA VAL A 3 -20.26 2.07 10.78
C VAL A 3 -19.29 3.21 11.08
N ASP A 4 -18.58 3.72 10.08
CA ASP A 4 -17.70 4.87 10.28
C ASP A 4 -18.51 6.16 10.55
N ASN A 5 -17.80 7.29 10.70
CA ASN A 5 -18.43 8.57 11.00
C ASN A 5 -19.37 9.07 9.88
N TYR A 6 -19.40 8.41 8.73
CA TYR A 6 -20.10 8.80 7.51
C TYR A 6 -21.18 7.81 7.09
N GLY A 7 -21.45 6.76 7.88
CA GLY A 7 -22.45 5.77 7.51
C GLY A 7 -21.90 4.62 6.66
N LEU A 8 -20.58 4.53 6.44
CA LEU A 8 -19.95 3.54 5.58
C LEU A 8 -19.50 2.29 6.37
N ASP A 9 -19.61 1.14 5.72
CA ASP A 9 -19.10 -0.14 6.22
C ASP A 9 -17.68 -0.34 5.68
N LEU A 10 -16.68 0.01 6.50
CA LEU A 10 -15.27 -0.03 6.08
C LEU A 10 -14.79 -1.46 5.81
N ASP A 11 -15.27 -2.45 6.56
CA ASP A 11 -14.98 -3.88 6.29
C ASP A 11 -15.40 -4.23 4.87
N LYS A 12 -16.61 -3.82 4.49
CA LYS A 12 -17.13 -4.04 3.15
C LYS A 12 -16.31 -3.33 2.08
N ILE A 13 -15.92 -2.07 2.29
CA ILE A 13 -15.12 -1.30 1.31
C ILE A 13 -13.73 -1.92 1.11
N ILE A 14 -13.07 -2.35 2.19
CA ILE A 14 -11.78 -3.05 2.12
C ILE A 14 -11.91 -4.35 1.30
N ILE A 15 -12.93 -5.16 1.60
CA ILE A 15 -13.19 -6.42 0.88
C ILE A 15 -13.49 -6.18 -0.60
N GLU A 16 -14.33 -5.18 -0.91
CA GLU A 16 -14.69 -4.84 -2.28
C GLU A 16 -13.51 -4.30 -3.06
N SER A 17 -12.66 -3.47 -2.44
CA SER A 17 -11.44 -2.93 -3.05
C SER A 17 -10.48 -4.06 -3.43
N TYR A 18 -10.23 -4.99 -2.52
CA TYR A 18 -9.40 -6.17 -2.78
C TYR A 18 -9.97 -7.10 -3.87
N LYS A 19 -11.30 -7.27 -3.93
CA LYS A 19 -11.91 -8.04 -5.03
C LYS A 19 -11.76 -7.32 -6.37
N LYS A 20 -11.97 -6.00 -6.40
CA LYS A 20 -11.80 -5.16 -7.59
C LYS A 20 -10.36 -5.22 -8.10
N SER A 21 -9.36 -5.14 -7.20
CA SER A 21 -7.94 -5.23 -7.56
C SER A 21 -7.59 -6.60 -8.17
N LYS A 22 -8.00 -7.71 -7.53
CA LYS A 22 -7.80 -9.07 -8.08
C LYS A 22 -8.44 -9.24 -9.45
N GLU A 23 -9.67 -8.77 -9.62
CA GLU A 23 -10.34 -8.85 -10.92
C GLU A 23 -9.61 -8.00 -11.98
N TYR A 24 -9.11 -6.83 -11.60
CA TYR A 24 -8.30 -5.98 -12.46
C TYR A 24 -7.00 -6.64 -12.89
N LEU A 25 -6.20 -7.17 -11.96
CA LEU A 25 -4.95 -7.85 -12.30
C LEU A 25 -5.20 -9.01 -13.27
N LYS A 26 -6.26 -9.79 -13.03
CA LYS A 26 -6.68 -10.87 -13.94
C LYS A 26 -7.08 -10.35 -15.32
N ARG A 27 -7.88 -9.28 -15.40
CA ARG A 27 -8.33 -8.69 -16.69
C ARG A 27 -7.15 -8.11 -17.48
N ALA A 28 -6.21 -7.48 -16.78
CA ALA A 28 -5.00 -6.90 -17.34
C ALA A 28 -3.97 -7.98 -17.74
N GLY A 29 -4.17 -9.24 -17.35
CA GLY A 29 -3.24 -10.34 -17.58
C GLY A 29 -1.89 -10.11 -16.89
N ILE A 30 -1.95 -9.51 -15.70
CA ILE A 30 -0.83 -9.26 -14.82
C ILE A 30 -0.80 -10.39 -13.80
N GLU A 31 0.27 -11.17 -13.82
CA GLU A 31 0.47 -12.24 -12.85
C GLU A 31 1.21 -11.68 -11.64
N ILE A 32 0.53 -11.69 -10.49
CA ILE A 32 1.23 -11.60 -9.21
C ILE A 32 1.54 -13.03 -8.76
N ASN A 33 2.73 -13.23 -8.20
CA ASN A 33 3.13 -14.52 -7.68
C ASN A 33 2.17 -14.95 -6.55
N LYS A 34 1.27 -15.90 -6.86
CA LYS A 34 0.35 -16.66 -5.98
C LYS A 34 -1.03 -16.04 -5.72
N ASP A 35 -1.93 -16.89 -5.21
CA ASP A 35 -3.23 -16.53 -4.65
C ASP A 35 -3.00 -15.76 -3.35
N ILE A 36 -2.81 -14.44 -3.48
CA ILE A 36 -2.72 -13.51 -2.36
C ILE A 36 -3.97 -13.65 -1.50
N ARG A 37 -3.81 -13.48 -0.18
CA ARG A 37 -4.90 -13.49 0.79
C ARG A 37 -4.94 -12.17 1.56
N LEU A 38 -6.15 -11.68 1.82
CA LEU A 38 -6.37 -10.47 2.60
C LEU A 38 -6.56 -10.80 4.08
N ARG A 39 -5.92 -10.02 4.93
CA ARG A 39 -6.04 -10.05 6.40
C ARG A 39 -6.42 -8.64 6.88
N VAL A 40 -7.60 -8.49 7.45
CA VAL A 40 -8.06 -7.19 7.98
C VAL A 40 -7.92 -7.21 9.49
N LEU A 41 -6.96 -6.46 10.03
CA LEU A 41 -6.75 -6.28 11.46
C LEU A 41 -7.69 -5.16 11.94
N LYS A 42 -8.73 -5.50 12.73
CA LYS A 42 -9.70 -4.51 13.24
C LYS A 42 -9.05 -3.42 14.09
N SER A 43 -7.92 -3.72 14.74
CA SER A 43 -7.14 -2.72 15.47
C SER A 43 -5.65 -3.08 15.51
N SER A 44 -4.82 -2.05 15.40
CA SER A 44 -3.38 -2.10 15.65
C SER A 44 -3.00 -2.69 17.03
N ASN A 45 -3.85 -2.56 18.05
CA ASN A 45 -3.61 -3.11 19.39
C ASN A 45 -3.55 -4.64 19.41
N LEU A 46 -4.23 -5.32 18.48
CA LEU A 46 -4.23 -6.77 18.36
C LEU A 46 -2.83 -7.34 18.09
N LEU A 47 -1.93 -6.52 17.53
CA LEU A 47 -0.54 -6.92 17.28
C LEU A 47 0.27 -7.04 18.57
N GLN A 48 0.02 -6.15 19.53
CA GLN A 48 0.64 -6.25 20.84
C GLN A 48 0.09 -7.45 21.62
N GLU A 49 -1.21 -7.71 21.51
CA GLU A 49 -1.81 -8.93 22.07
C GLU A 49 -1.24 -10.19 21.44
N LEU A 50 -1.06 -10.21 20.12
CA LEU A 50 -0.44 -11.33 19.42
C LEU A 50 1.03 -11.52 19.82
N TYR A 51 1.78 -10.43 19.97
CA TYR A 51 3.15 -10.45 20.48
C TYR A 51 3.21 -11.11 21.86
N ASP A 52 2.36 -10.64 22.77
CA ASP A 52 2.27 -11.14 24.14
C ASP A 52 1.84 -12.62 24.18
N MET A 53 0.88 -12.99 23.35
CA MET A 53 0.42 -14.37 23.18
C MET A 53 1.61 -15.25 22.78
N ILE A 54 2.30 -14.93 21.69
CA ILE A 54 3.47 -15.70 21.20
C ILE A 54 4.55 -15.86 22.28
N LYS A 55 4.78 -14.83 23.10
CA LYS A 55 5.80 -14.87 24.17
C LYS A 55 5.40 -15.70 25.39
N LYS A 56 4.11 -15.78 25.70
CA LYS A 56 3.58 -16.44 26.90
C LYS A 56 3.00 -17.83 26.64
N TYR A 57 2.72 -18.17 25.39
CA TYR A 57 2.00 -19.38 25.02
C TYR A 57 2.80 -20.66 25.32
N ASP A 58 2.14 -21.68 25.89
CA ASP A 58 2.75 -22.97 26.16
C ASP A 58 2.92 -23.77 24.85
N ILE A 59 4.18 -24.07 24.50
CA ILE A 59 4.52 -24.77 23.26
C ILE A 59 3.93 -26.18 23.20
N TYR A 60 3.83 -26.87 24.35
CA TYR A 60 3.27 -28.21 24.41
C TYR A 60 1.76 -28.18 24.17
N GLU A 61 1.05 -27.23 24.78
CA GLU A 61 -0.37 -26.99 24.52
C GLU A 61 -0.60 -26.67 23.04
N LEU A 62 0.22 -25.80 22.43
CA LEU A 62 0.08 -25.46 21.01
C LEU A 62 0.25 -26.66 20.10
N LYS A 63 1.21 -27.53 20.41
CA LYS A 63 1.44 -28.76 19.66
C LYS A 63 0.25 -29.71 19.78
N GLN A 64 -0.35 -29.84 20.96
CA GLN A 64 -1.56 -30.64 21.14
C GLN A 64 -2.70 -30.06 20.30
N GLU A 65 -2.93 -28.76 20.38
CA GLU A 65 -3.98 -28.11 19.60
C GLU A 65 -3.78 -28.23 18.09
N LEU A 66 -2.55 -28.08 17.58
CA LEU A 66 -2.27 -28.28 16.16
C LEU A 66 -2.55 -29.72 15.70
N ASN A 67 -2.45 -30.70 16.60
CA ASN A 67 -2.78 -32.09 16.32
C ASN A 67 -4.29 -32.39 16.47
N GLU A 68 -4.99 -31.65 17.34
CA GLU A 68 -6.41 -31.82 17.64
C GLU A 68 -7.33 -30.98 16.74
N ILE A 69 -6.85 -29.84 16.25
CA ILE A 69 -7.60 -28.98 15.35
C ILE A 69 -7.91 -29.75 14.08
N GLY A 70 -9.21 -29.90 13.82
CA GLY A 70 -9.70 -30.58 12.65
C GLY A 70 -9.06 -29.99 11.40
N LYS A 71 -8.53 -30.87 10.55
CA LYS A 71 -7.96 -30.54 9.22
C LYS A 71 -8.87 -29.60 8.42
N SER A 72 -10.19 -29.66 8.63
CA SER A 72 -11.19 -28.77 8.05
C SER A 72 -11.09 -27.30 8.45
N LEU A 73 -10.70 -26.97 9.69
CA LEU A 73 -10.53 -25.58 10.15
C LEU A 73 -9.27 -24.96 9.55
N LEU A 74 -8.17 -25.73 9.54
CA LEU A 74 -6.89 -25.31 8.97
C LEU A 74 -6.98 -25.19 7.45
N GLU A 75 -7.71 -26.10 6.80
CA GLU A 75 -8.04 -25.96 5.38
C GLU A 75 -8.88 -24.73 5.09
N ARG A 76 -9.87 -24.39 5.95
CA ARG A 76 -10.66 -23.15 5.81
C ARG A 76 -9.77 -21.91 5.90
N LEU A 77 -8.97 -21.78 6.96
CA LEU A 77 -8.05 -20.65 7.12
C LEU A 77 -7.02 -20.53 5.99
N SER A 78 -6.61 -21.66 5.41
CA SER A 78 -5.70 -21.68 4.26
C SER A 78 -6.35 -21.27 2.94
N LYS A 79 -7.66 -21.50 2.79
CA LYS A 79 -8.45 -21.29 1.55
C LYS A 79 -9.23 -19.98 1.54
N ASP A 80 -9.44 -19.35 2.70
CA ASP A 80 -10.16 -18.09 2.78
C ASP A 80 -9.32 -16.95 2.21
N ASP A 81 -9.76 -16.45 1.05
CA ASP A 81 -9.21 -15.28 0.35
C ASP A 81 -9.23 -14.03 1.21
N VAL A 82 -10.13 -13.96 2.20
CA VAL A 82 -10.25 -12.84 3.14
C VAL A 82 -10.53 -13.34 4.55
N TYR A 83 -9.80 -12.80 5.53
CA TYR A 83 -10.02 -13.08 6.95
C TYR A 83 -9.96 -11.79 7.78
N ILE A 84 -11.01 -11.53 8.58
CA ILE A 84 -11.08 -10.37 9.48
C ILE A 84 -10.66 -10.79 10.88
N ILE A 85 -9.62 -10.15 11.41
CA ILE A 85 -8.97 -10.46 12.68
C ILE A 85 -9.44 -9.46 13.75
N ASN A 86 -9.99 -10.00 14.85
CA ASN A 86 -10.43 -9.27 16.03
C ASN A 86 -10.06 -10.04 17.30
N GLU A 87 -10.29 -9.45 18.48
CA GLU A 87 -9.95 -10.04 19.78
C GLU A 87 -10.49 -11.48 19.95
N LYS A 88 -11.68 -11.77 19.44
CA LYS A 88 -12.34 -13.08 19.62
C LYS A 88 -11.71 -14.20 18.80
N ASN A 89 -11.07 -13.88 17.67
CA ASN A 89 -10.51 -14.86 16.75
C ASN A 89 -8.99 -14.71 16.54
N LEU A 90 -8.32 -13.84 17.31
CA LEU A 90 -6.87 -13.63 17.25
C LEU A 90 -6.09 -14.92 17.48
N ARG A 91 -6.57 -15.78 18.39
CA ARG A 91 -5.98 -17.09 18.68
C ARG A 91 -6.13 -18.06 17.51
N GLU A 92 -7.29 -18.09 16.86
CA GLU A 92 -7.53 -18.90 15.66
C GLU A 92 -6.60 -18.45 14.53
N PHE A 93 -6.44 -17.13 14.34
CA PHE A 93 -5.49 -16.55 13.40
C PHE A 93 -4.06 -17.01 13.69
N TYR A 94 -3.58 -16.86 14.94
CA TYR A 94 -2.24 -17.28 15.33
C TYR A 94 -1.96 -18.75 14.99
N ILE A 95 -2.91 -19.64 15.30
CA ILE A 95 -2.76 -21.07 15.00
C ILE A 95 -2.76 -21.33 13.49
N GLY A 96 -3.59 -20.63 12.73
CA GLY A 96 -3.59 -20.64 11.27
C GLY A 96 -2.23 -20.26 10.68
N GLU A 97 -1.61 -19.20 11.19
CA GLU A 97 -0.29 -18.74 10.73
C GLU A 97 0.80 -19.75 11.03
N ILE A 98 0.78 -20.37 12.22
CA ILE A 98 1.73 -21.44 12.56
C ILE A 98 1.60 -22.60 11.58
N TYR A 99 0.37 -23.00 11.25
CA TYR A 99 0.13 -24.07 10.28
C TYR A 99 0.64 -23.74 8.88
N LEU A 100 0.38 -22.52 8.38
CA LEU A 100 0.83 -22.07 7.07
C LEU A 100 2.37 -22.02 6.98
N LEU A 101 3.02 -21.47 8.01
CA LEU A 101 4.47 -21.41 8.07
C LEU A 101 5.09 -22.80 8.22
N LYS A 102 4.48 -23.71 9.00
CA LYS A 102 4.89 -25.12 9.10
C LYS A 102 4.94 -25.77 7.73
N GLN A 103 3.90 -25.60 6.91
CA GLN A 103 3.86 -26.14 5.54
C GLN A 103 4.95 -25.52 4.66
N LYS A 104 5.12 -24.19 4.71
CA LYS A 104 6.06 -23.48 3.85
C LYS A 104 7.53 -23.79 4.16
N TYR A 105 7.87 -23.88 5.44
CA TYR A 105 9.24 -24.10 5.88
C TYR A 105 9.55 -25.58 6.18
N ASN A 106 8.55 -26.46 6.09
CA ASN A 106 8.67 -27.89 6.37
C ASN A 106 9.35 -28.16 7.73
N THR A 107 8.86 -27.50 8.78
CA THR A 107 9.40 -27.56 10.15
C THR A 107 8.27 -27.68 11.18
N ASP A 108 8.50 -28.49 12.21
CA ASP A 108 7.64 -28.63 13.39
C ASP A 108 8.18 -27.86 14.60
N ASP A 109 9.26 -27.09 14.42
CA ASP A 109 9.82 -26.26 15.48
C ASP A 109 8.96 -25.01 15.70
N ILE A 110 8.07 -25.08 16.69
CA ILE A 110 7.20 -23.98 17.10
C ILE A 110 7.99 -22.71 17.46
N ASN A 111 9.18 -22.82 18.05
CA ASN A 111 9.98 -21.63 18.36
C ASN A 111 10.46 -20.94 17.09
N GLU A 112 10.87 -21.73 16.10
CA GLU A 112 11.23 -21.21 14.78
C GLU A 112 10.04 -20.52 14.12
N LEU A 113 8.86 -21.15 14.13
CA LEU A 113 7.64 -20.61 13.53
C LEU A 113 7.17 -19.33 14.24
N ASN A 114 7.19 -19.29 15.57
CA ASN A 114 6.91 -18.11 16.38
C ASN A 114 7.84 -16.94 16.03
N ASN A 115 9.14 -17.21 15.92
CA ASN A 115 10.11 -16.20 15.53
C ASN A 115 9.82 -15.65 14.12
N LYS A 116 9.31 -16.47 13.21
CA LYS A 116 8.89 -16.02 11.87
C LYS A 116 7.64 -15.13 11.91
N ILE A 117 6.61 -15.49 12.67
CA ILE A 117 5.42 -14.62 12.84
C ILE A 117 5.83 -13.27 13.42
N LEU A 118 6.65 -13.28 14.47
CA LEU A 118 7.15 -12.05 15.08
C LEU A 118 7.93 -11.20 14.06
N LYS A 119 8.83 -11.84 13.30
CA LYS A 119 9.71 -11.15 12.35
C LYS A 119 8.97 -10.58 11.14
N TYR A 120 8.03 -11.32 10.56
CA TYR A 120 7.44 -10.99 9.27
C TYR A 120 6.07 -10.30 9.38
N ILE A 121 5.33 -10.53 10.46
CA ILE A 121 3.97 -9.97 10.63
C ILE A 121 3.96 -8.94 11.75
N VAL A 122 4.34 -9.33 12.97
CA VAL A 122 4.09 -8.49 14.16
C VAL A 122 5.02 -7.28 14.23
N LEU A 123 6.34 -7.50 14.22
CA LEU A 123 7.32 -6.43 14.40
C LEU A 123 7.29 -5.37 13.28
N PRO A 124 7.12 -5.71 11.99
CA PRO A 124 7.04 -4.70 10.94
C PRO A 124 5.85 -3.75 11.11
N ILE A 125 4.66 -4.29 11.44
CA ILE A 125 3.45 -3.45 11.59
C ILE A 125 3.51 -2.61 12.88
N ILE A 126 4.05 -3.15 13.98
CA ILE A 126 4.25 -2.39 15.22
C ILE A 126 5.26 -1.24 15.01
N LYS A 127 6.38 -1.50 14.32
CA LYS A 127 7.44 -0.49 14.14
C LYS A 127 7.06 0.61 13.15
N ASN A 128 6.13 0.35 12.25
CA ASN A 128 5.66 1.34 11.28
C ASN A 128 4.22 1.75 11.60
N GLU A 129 4.04 2.61 12.60
CA GLU A 129 2.71 3.09 13.06
C GLU A 129 1.98 3.97 12.03
N ARG A 130 2.67 4.36 10.95
CA ARG A 130 2.11 5.14 9.84
C ARG A 130 1.63 4.28 8.68
N ALA A 131 1.97 3.00 8.62
CA ALA A 131 1.52 2.13 7.54
C ALA A 131 0.09 1.63 7.80
N ASP A 132 -0.75 1.77 6.77
CA ASP A 132 -2.12 1.25 6.74
C ASP A 132 -2.18 -0.22 6.36
N GLY A 133 -1.10 -0.73 5.77
CA GLY A 133 -1.00 -2.12 5.36
C GLY A 133 0.41 -2.70 5.49
N LEU A 134 0.50 -3.99 5.22
CA LEU A 134 1.76 -4.71 5.08
C LEU A 134 1.60 -5.92 4.17
N SER A 135 2.53 -6.08 3.27
CA SER A 135 2.67 -7.27 2.44
C SER A 135 3.67 -8.26 3.01
N VAL A 136 3.23 -9.52 3.15
CA VAL A 136 4.01 -10.62 3.73
C VAL A 136 4.20 -11.71 2.69
N SER A 137 5.30 -11.63 1.92
CA SER A 137 5.63 -12.61 0.88
C SER A 137 5.88 -14.03 1.42
N GLN A 138 6.19 -14.15 2.72
CA GLN A 138 6.33 -15.44 3.39
C GLN A 138 4.99 -16.14 3.61
N THR A 139 3.86 -15.47 3.61
CA THR A 139 2.55 -16.13 3.74
C THR A 139 1.61 -15.76 2.61
N GLU A 140 2.07 -14.96 1.64
CA GLU A 140 1.27 -14.49 0.49
C GLU A 140 0.04 -13.73 0.97
N GLU A 141 0.28 -12.82 1.90
CA GLU A 141 -0.76 -12.09 2.59
C GLU A 141 -0.55 -10.59 2.47
N ILE A 142 -1.68 -9.89 2.34
CA ILE A 142 -1.77 -8.45 2.54
C ILE A 142 -2.54 -8.22 3.83
N PHE A 143 -1.92 -7.52 4.76
CA PHE A 143 -2.54 -7.02 5.96
C PHE A 143 -3.02 -5.61 5.73
N ILE A 144 -4.24 -5.30 6.15
CA ILE A 144 -4.79 -3.95 6.26
C ILE A 144 -5.12 -3.70 7.73
N VAL A 145 -4.60 -2.62 8.28
CA VAL A 145 -4.79 -2.19 9.66
C VAL A 145 -5.91 -1.15 9.70
N GLU A 146 -7.11 -1.59 10.05
CA GLU A 146 -8.33 -0.82 9.80
C GLU A 146 -8.41 0.49 10.59
N ASP A 147 -7.98 0.51 11.84
CA ASP A 147 -8.00 1.73 12.66
C ASP A 147 -7.06 2.81 12.13
N ARG A 148 -5.91 2.42 11.55
CA ARG A 148 -4.98 3.33 10.86
C ARG A 148 -5.54 3.81 9.53
N LEU A 149 -6.05 2.87 8.71
CA LEU A 149 -6.69 3.19 7.44
C LEU A 149 -7.83 4.19 7.64
N LYS A 150 -8.68 3.97 8.65
CA LYS A 150 -9.78 4.87 8.99
C LYS A 150 -9.27 6.29 9.33
N ARG A 151 -8.21 6.41 10.13
CA ARG A 151 -7.62 7.70 10.48
C ARG A 151 -7.15 8.46 9.23
N HIS A 152 -6.45 7.79 8.31
CA HIS A 152 -5.96 8.48 7.11
C HIS A 152 -7.06 8.72 6.06
N ILE A 153 -8.13 7.92 6.04
CA ILE A 153 -9.36 8.26 5.30
C ILE A 153 -9.95 9.55 5.86
N ASP A 154 -10.09 9.68 7.19
CA ASP A 154 -10.59 10.90 7.82
C ASP A 154 -9.71 12.12 7.43
N GLU A 155 -8.37 11.98 7.47
CA GLU A 155 -7.43 13.03 7.02
C GLU A 155 -7.58 13.37 5.53
N THR A 156 -7.83 12.36 4.68
CA THR A 156 -8.09 12.54 3.25
C THR A 156 -9.39 13.31 3.05
N LEU A 157 -10.46 12.94 3.75
CA LEU A 157 -11.74 13.63 3.69
C LEU A 157 -11.60 15.09 4.15
N GLU A 158 -10.87 15.34 5.24
CA GLU A 158 -10.57 16.68 5.74
C GLU A 158 -9.79 17.53 4.75
N SER A 159 -8.72 16.97 4.17
CA SER A 159 -7.85 17.66 3.21
C SER A 159 -8.56 18.00 1.89
N ASN A 160 -9.65 17.30 1.58
CA ASN A 160 -10.40 17.45 0.34
C ASN A 160 -11.86 17.91 0.58
N ARG A 161 -12.17 18.52 1.74
CA ARG A 161 -13.54 18.96 2.07
C ARG A 161 -14.16 19.87 1.01
N SER A 162 -15.40 19.54 0.70
CA SER A 162 -16.22 19.98 -0.43
C SER A 162 -16.55 21.47 -0.49
N ASP A 163 -16.43 22.24 0.61
CA ASP A 163 -16.71 23.69 0.60
C ASP A 163 -15.80 24.47 -0.38
N SER A 164 -14.70 23.85 -0.83
CA SER A 164 -13.74 24.41 -1.78
C SER A 164 -13.83 23.82 -3.21
N ILE A 165 -14.53 22.70 -3.40
CA ILE A 165 -14.63 22.02 -4.71
C ILE A 165 -16.08 22.12 -5.20
N ASN A 166 -16.38 23.23 -5.90
CA ASN A 166 -17.67 23.42 -6.55
C ASN A 166 -17.73 22.55 -7.82
N ILE A 167 -18.03 21.27 -7.66
CA ILE A 167 -18.24 20.31 -8.74
C ILE A 167 -19.68 20.46 -9.22
N ASN A 168 -19.90 20.41 -10.53
CA ASN A 168 -21.26 20.33 -11.09
C ASN A 168 -21.35 19.09 -11.98
N GLY A 169 -21.71 17.96 -11.38
CA GLY A 169 -21.84 16.68 -12.09
C GLY A 169 -20.51 15.96 -12.36
N PRO A 170 -20.52 14.92 -13.22
CA PRO A 170 -19.37 14.04 -13.45
C PRO A 170 -18.08 14.80 -13.77
N SER A 171 -17.06 14.62 -12.94
CA SER A 171 -15.81 15.40 -13.02
C SER A 171 -14.59 14.60 -12.58
N ILE A 172 -13.41 15.05 -13.03
CA ILE A 172 -12.12 14.64 -12.47
C ILE A 172 -11.66 15.69 -11.47
N ILE A 173 -11.45 15.28 -10.23
CA ILE A 173 -10.91 16.12 -9.16
C ILE A 173 -9.49 15.72 -8.79
N ARG A 174 -8.80 16.64 -8.11
CA ARG A 174 -7.48 16.40 -7.54
C ARG A 174 -7.65 15.98 -6.11
N VAL A 175 -7.18 14.78 -5.79
CA VAL A 175 -7.17 14.30 -4.42
C VAL A 175 -5.76 14.44 -3.86
N LYS A 176 -5.64 15.16 -2.75
CA LYS A 176 -4.45 15.13 -1.90
C LYS A 176 -4.62 14.01 -0.88
N SER A 177 -3.60 13.17 -0.74
CA SER A 177 -3.62 12.00 0.13
C SER A 177 -2.48 12.08 1.13
N PRO A 178 -2.67 11.68 2.39
CA PRO A 178 -1.56 11.54 3.34
C PRO A 178 -0.50 10.51 2.89
N LEU A 179 -0.80 9.67 1.89
CA LEU A 179 0.18 8.78 1.25
C LEU A 179 1.19 9.55 0.35
N SER A 180 0.78 10.68 -0.23
CA SER A 180 1.52 11.43 -1.26
C SER A 180 1.55 12.92 -0.92
N ALA A 181 2.70 13.40 -0.46
CA ALA A 181 2.90 14.82 -0.18
C ALA A 181 3.19 15.64 -1.46
N VAL A 182 3.83 15.06 -2.48
CA VAL A 182 4.29 15.82 -3.65
C VAL A 182 3.18 16.00 -4.67
N ILE A 183 2.51 14.92 -5.06
CA ILE A 183 1.60 14.93 -6.20
C ILE A 183 0.13 14.96 -5.77
N SER A 184 -0.77 15.07 -6.75
CA SER A 184 -2.20 14.82 -6.58
C SER A 184 -2.63 13.65 -7.46
N THR A 185 -3.57 12.86 -6.97
CA THR A 185 -4.12 11.75 -7.75
C THR A 185 -5.48 12.16 -8.34
N PRO A 186 -5.71 11.97 -9.65
CA PRO A 186 -7.00 12.25 -10.25
C PRO A 186 -8.06 11.26 -9.75
N LEU A 187 -9.23 11.75 -9.39
CA LEU A 187 -10.38 10.92 -9.01
C LEU A 187 -11.58 11.32 -9.86
N TYR A 188 -12.21 10.33 -10.49
CA TYR A 188 -13.52 10.52 -11.10
C TYR A 188 -14.61 10.43 -10.02
N THR A 189 -15.54 11.39 -10.02
CA THR A 189 -16.71 11.38 -9.12
C THR A 189 -17.95 11.83 -9.88
N GLU A 190 -19.10 11.23 -9.53
CA GLU A 190 -20.42 11.68 -9.96
C GLU A 190 -21.10 12.63 -8.95
N GLU A 191 -20.38 13.04 -7.90
CA GLU A 191 -20.83 13.97 -6.85
C GLU A 191 -21.97 13.45 -5.94
N LYS A 192 -22.50 12.25 -6.20
CA LYS A 192 -23.61 11.68 -5.40
C LYS A 192 -23.21 11.38 -3.96
N ASN A 193 -21.95 10.99 -3.72
CA ASN A 193 -21.41 10.66 -2.41
C ASN A 193 -19.88 10.76 -2.44
N ILE A 194 -19.36 11.98 -2.34
CA ILE A 194 -17.92 12.26 -2.45
C ILE A 194 -17.12 11.59 -1.33
N GLU A 195 -17.69 11.48 -0.13
CA GLU A 195 -17.04 10.82 1.00
C GLU A 195 -16.81 9.34 0.71
N LYS A 196 -17.80 8.67 0.12
CA LYS A 196 -17.67 7.30 -0.32
C LYS A 196 -16.65 7.16 -1.45
N ASP A 197 -16.68 8.04 -2.46
CA ASP A 197 -15.73 8.00 -3.58
C ASP A 197 -14.27 8.17 -3.08
N LEU A 198 -14.03 9.10 -2.13
CA LEU A 198 -12.73 9.31 -1.50
C LEU A 198 -12.30 8.12 -0.62
N THR A 199 -13.24 7.50 0.09
CA THR A 199 -12.98 6.32 0.92
C THR A 199 -12.61 5.11 0.06
N GLU A 200 -13.35 4.86 -1.02
CA GLU A 200 -13.03 3.81 -2.00
C GLU A 200 -11.68 4.09 -2.67
N PHE A 201 -11.44 5.34 -3.09
CA PHE A 201 -10.17 5.81 -3.66
C PHE A 201 -8.99 5.50 -2.74
N TYR A 202 -9.07 5.89 -1.47
CA TYR A 202 -7.96 5.72 -0.55
C TYR A 202 -7.68 4.23 -0.30
N THR A 203 -8.75 3.46 -0.06
CA THR A 203 -8.67 2.02 0.25
C THR A 203 -8.09 1.21 -0.91
N ILE A 204 -8.51 1.49 -2.15
CA ILE A 204 -7.97 0.80 -3.32
C ILE A 204 -6.50 1.15 -3.58
N ASN A 205 -6.08 2.39 -3.30
CA ASN A 205 -4.68 2.79 -3.42
C ASN A 205 -3.79 2.07 -2.41
N VAL A 206 -4.21 1.99 -1.14
CA VAL A 206 -3.48 1.18 -0.14
C VAL A 206 -3.40 -0.28 -0.58
N THR A 207 -4.50 -0.84 -1.08
CA THR A 207 -4.53 -2.23 -1.57
C THR A 207 -3.53 -2.45 -2.71
N PHE A 208 -3.51 -1.56 -3.70
CA PHE A 208 -2.57 -1.64 -4.82
C PHE A 208 -1.11 -1.43 -4.42
N HIS A 209 -0.84 -0.58 -3.42
CA HIS A 209 0.51 -0.42 -2.87
C HIS A 209 1.04 -1.74 -2.34
N GLU A 210 0.24 -2.39 -1.50
CA GLU A 210 0.59 -3.66 -0.90
C GLU A 210 0.72 -4.77 -1.95
N GLU A 211 -0.21 -4.86 -2.90
CA GLU A 211 -0.05 -5.77 -4.04
C GLU A 211 1.24 -5.47 -4.82
N GLY A 212 1.62 -4.20 -4.97
CA GLY A 212 2.85 -3.71 -5.58
C GLY A 212 4.12 -4.32 -4.96
N HIS A 213 4.17 -4.50 -3.64
CA HIS A 213 5.28 -5.16 -2.96
C HIS A 213 5.41 -6.66 -3.29
N LEU A 214 4.37 -7.29 -3.85
CA LEU A 214 4.36 -8.71 -4.20
C LEU A 214 4.76 -8.98 -5.66
N PHE A 215 4.95 -7.94 -6.48
CA PHE A 215 5.39 -8.07 -7.87
C PHE A 215 6.86 -8.48 -8.01
N ASP A 216 7.71 -8.12 -7.05
CA ASP A 216 9.14 -8.41 -7.08
C ASP A 216 9.70 -8.58 -5.66
N ASN A 217 10.69 -9.47 -5.50
CA ASN A 217 11.33 -9.76 -4.21
C ASN A 217 12.50 -8.80 -3.93
N ARG A 218 12.29 -7.50 -4.13
CA ARG A 218 13.31 -6.47 -3.88
C ARG A 218 13.68 -6.49 -2.40
N LYS A 219 14.96 -6.71 -2.10
CA LYS A 219 15.47 -6.83 -0.72
C LYS A 219 15.71 -5.48 -0.06
N ARG A 220 15.97 -4.45 -0.86
CA ARG A 220 16.22 -3.08 -0.38
C ARG A 220 14.87 -2.39 -0.24
N TRP A 221 14.58 -1.89 0.95
CA TRP A 221 13.29 -1.29 1.28
C TRP A 221 12.94 -0.12 0.35
N ASP A 222 13.89 0.78 0.08
CA ASP A 222 13.70 1.91 -0.84
C ASP A 222 13.35 1.48 -2.27
N ASP A 223 13.99 0.43 -2.80
CA ASP A 223 13.64 -0.08 -4.13
C ASP A 223 12.26 -0.75 -4.16
N ALA A 224 11.83 -1.34 -3.04
CA ALA A 224 10.53 -1.99 -2.91
C ALA A 224 9.39 -0.97 -2.78
N GLU A 225 9.55 0.07 -1.97
CA GLU A 225 8.59 1.18 -1.84
C GLU A 225 8.45 1.95 -3.15
N PHE A 226 9.56 2.25 -3.83
CA PHE A 226 9.54 2.88 -5.15
C PHE A 226 8.72 2.08 -6.16
N LEU A 227 8.95 0.75 -6.20
CA LEU A 227 8.21 -0.14 -7.10
C LEU A 227 6.72 -0.12 -6.76
N ALA A 228 6.39 -0.31 -5.48
CA ALA A 228 5.01 -0.40 -5.00
C ALA A 228 4.22 0.88 -5.31
N SER A 229 4.76 2.05 -4.99
CA SER A 229 4.06 3.33 -5.21
C SER A 229 3.94 3.69 -6.69
N ALA A 230 4.95 3.38 -7.50
CA ALA A 230 4.87 3.56 -8.96
C ALA A 230 3.76 2.68 -9.56
N LEU A 231 3.73 1.39 -9.21
CA LEU A 231 2.70 0.47 -9.69
C LEU A 231 1.32 0.85 -9.19
N GLN A 232 1.19 1.23 -7.91
CA GLN A 232 -0.06 1.71 -7.32
C GLN A 232 -0.70 2.80 -8.17
N TYR A 233 0.06 3.86 -8.46
CA TYR A 233 -0.44 5.00 -9.20
C TYR A 233 -0.87 4.60 -10.63
N ILE A 234 -0.04 3.84 -11.33
CA ILE A 234 -0.31 3.41 -12.72
C ILE A 234 -1.53 2.50 -12.79
N MET A 235 -1.62 1.49 -11.91
CA MET A 235 -2.72 0.54 -11.87
C MET A 235 -4.04 1.22 -11.50
N TYR A 236 -4.02 2.16 -10.55
CA TYR A 236 -5.20 2.94 -10.20
C TYR A 236 -5.73 3.77 -11.39
N ILE A 237 -4.84 4.44 -12.12
CA ILE A 237 -5.19 5.22 -13.32
C ILE A 237 -5.78 4.33 -14.42
N ASP A 238 -5.15 3.20 -14.68
CA ASP A 238 -5.55 2.25 -15.73
C ASP A 238 -6.86 1.53 -15.39
N MET A 239 -7.00 1.03 -14.15
CA MET A 239 -8.21 0.33 -13.69
C MET A 239 -9.47 1.19 -13.85
N ASN A 240 -9.34 2.50 -13.60
CA ASN A 240 -10.46 3.45 -13.66
C ASN A 240 -10.59 4.16 -15.02
N ASP A 241 -9.82 3.77 -16.04
CA ASP A 241 -9.84 4.36 -17.38
C ASP A 241 -9.70 5.89 -17.36
N LEU A 242 -8.87 6.41 -16.43
CA LEU A 242 -8.81 7.85 -16.17
C LEU A 242 -8.13 8.63 -17.29
N LEU A 243 -7.36 7.96 -18.15
CA LEU A 243 -6.68 8.58 -19.30
C LEU A 243 -7.64 9.02 -20.42
N ARG A 244 -8.91 8.61 -20.39
CA ARG A 244 -9.92 9.13 -21.33
C ARG A 244 -10.27 10.60 -21.06
N TYR A 245 -9.96 11.12 -19.87
CA TYR A 245 -10.30 12.48 -19.47
C TYR A 245 -9.13 13.45 -19.66
N PRO A 246 -9.31 14.57 -20.38
CA PRO A 246 -8.28 15.60 -20.55
C PRO A 246 -7.75 16.16 -19.23
N GLU A 247 -8.61 16.27 -18.21
CA GLU A 247 -8.27 16.77 -16.89
C GLU A 247 -7.24 15.89 -16.19
N THR A 248 -7.30 14.57 -16.39
CA THR A 248 -6.28 13.63 -15.90
C THR A 248 -4.91 13.96 -16.45
N HIS A 249 -4.80 14.20 -17.77
CA HIS A 249 -3.53 14.57 -18.41
C HIS A 249 -3.00 15.90 -17.87
N LYS A 250 -3.90 16.87 -17.60
CA LYS A 250 -3.51 18.14 -16.98
C LYS A 250 -2.93 17.93 -15.58
N ILE A 251 -3.56 17.09 -14.75
CA ILE A 251 -3.07 16.75 -13.41
C ILE A 251 -1.69 16.09 -13.50
N VAL A 252 -1.52 15.12 -14.41
CA VAL A 252 -0.24 14.42 -14.61
C VAL A 252 0.88 15.39 -15.00
N LYS A 253 0.64 16.32 -15.93
CA LYS A 253 1.65 17.32 -16.34
C LYS A 253 2.06 18.24 -15.19
N GLU A 254 1.10 18.68 -14.39
CA GLU A 254 1.38 19.50 -13.21
C GLU A 254 2.15 18.72 -12.14
N ASN A 255 1.80 17.46 -11.90
CA ASN A 255 2.55 16.56 -11.02
C ASN A 255 4.00 16.43 -11.46
N ILE A 256 4.29 16.27 -12.76
CA ILE A 256 5.68 16.20 -13.27
C ILE A 256 6.47 17.47 -12.91
N ILE A 257 5.84 18.64 -12.98
CA ILE A 257 6.48 19.91 -12.59
C ILE A 257 6.81 19.93 -11.10
N GLU A 258 5.87 19.50 -10.24
CA GLU A 258 6.11 19.42 -8.78
C GLU A 258 7.16 18.37 -8.43
N CYS A 259 7.15 17.22 -9.10
CA CYS A 259 8.17 16.18 -8.98
C CYS A 259 9.57 16.69 -9.34
N LYS A 260 9.71 17.48 -10.40
CA LYS A 260 11.00 18.11 -10.75
C LYS A 260 11.49 19.05 -9.66
N LYS A 261 10.60 19.85 -9.07
CA LYS A 261 10.93 20.72 -7.92
C LYS A 261 11.36 19.90 -6.71
N TYR A 262 10.60 18.84 -6.39
CA TYR A 262 10.89 17.93 -5.28
C TYR A 262 12.28 17.29 -5.45
N VAL A 263 12.56 16.73 -6.63
CA VAL A 263 13.85 16.09 -6.90
C VAL A 263 15.03 17.08 -6.87
N ALA A 264 14.81 18.32 -7.34
CA ALA A 264 15.83 19.36 -7.27
C ALA A 264 16.27 19.70 -5.84
N ILE A 265 15.39 19.53 -4.84
CA ILE A 265 15.74 19.71 -3.43
C ILE A 265 16.84 18.72 -3.01
N PHE A 266 16.81 17.47 -3.48
CA PHE A 266 17.88 16.51 -3.18
C PHE A 266 19.23 16.91 -3.75
N ALA A 267 19.26 17.52 -4.94
CA ALA A 267 20.50 18.03 -5.52
C ALA A 267 21.10 19.17 -4.67
N VAL A 268 20.25 20.07 -4.16
CA VAL A 268 20.67 21.15 -3.26
C VAL A 268 21.17 20.59 -1.93
N LEU A 269 20.44 19.64 -1.33
CA LEU A 269 20.84 19.00 -0.08
C LEU A 269 22.16 18.24 -0.23
N GLY A 270 22.31 17.45 -1.31
CA GLY A 270 23.54 16.74 -1.63
C GLY A 270 24.74 17.68 -1.79
N TYR A 271 24.57 18.79 -2.50
CA TYR A 271 25.60 19.82 -2.60
C TYR A 271 25.99 20.38 -1.22
N ARG A 272 25.00 20.77 -0.40
CA ARG A 272 25.20 21.32 0.96
C ARG A 272 25.90 20.34 1.90
N MET A 273 25.61 19.05 1.78
CA MET A 273 26.31 17.98 2.50
C MET A 273 27.79 17.89 2.08
N VAL A 274 28.07 17.92 0.78
CA VAL A 274 29.44 17.82 0.25
C VAL A 274 30.30 19.01 0.65
N VAL A 275 29.75 20.23 0.63
CA VAL A 275 30.50 21.46 1.00
C VAL A 275 30.55 21.69 2.52
N GLY A 276 30.06 20.73 3.33
CA GLY A 276 30.17 20.77 4.79
C GLY A 276 29.42 21.92 5.47
N ASN A 277 28.38 22.46 4.83
CA ASN A 277 27.64 23.62 5.36
C ASN A 277 26.13 23.40 5.54
N LEU A 278 25.69 22.14 5.62
CA LEU A 278 24.28 21.80 5.84
C LEU A 278 23.82 22.34 7.21
N PRO A 279 22.93 23.34 7.26
CA PRO A 279 22.33 23.80 8.51
C PRO A 279 21.58 22.67 9.21
N GLN A 280 21.54 22.67 10.54
CA GLN A 280 20.85 21.64 11.33
C GLN A 280 19.37 21.50 10.95
N SER A 281 18.68 22.61 10.67
CA SER A 281 17.29 22.61 10.21
C SER A 281 17.10 21.91 8.85
N LEU A 282 18.11 21.95 7.97
CA LEU A 282 18.09 21.21 6.71
C LEU A 282 18.47 19.74 6.87
N LEU A 283 19.19 19.37 7.93
CA LEU A 283 19.46 17.98 8.29
C LEU A 283 18.18 17.27 8.78
N GLU A 284 17.37 17.94 9.59
CA GLU A 284 16.05 17.44 10.03
C GLU A 284 15.11 17.29 8.84
N ALA A 285 14.99 18.31 7.99
CA ALA A 285 14.23 18.23 6.74
C ALA A 285 14.74 17.11 5.81
N ALA A 286 16.06 16.89 5.73
CA ALA A 286 16.63 15.79 4.94
C ALA A 286 16.28 14.40 5.50
N ASN A 287 16.18 14.25 6.83
CA ASN A 287 15.79 12.99 7.45
C ASN A 287 14.31 12.68 7.22
N GLU A 288 13.43 13.68 7.32
CA GLU A 288 12.01 13.54 6.99
C GLU A 288 11.79 13.22 5.50
N LEU A 289 12.48 13.97 4.61
CA LEU A 289 12.46 13.71 3.17
C LEU A 289 12.94 12.29 2.84
N ARG A 290 14.00 11.80 3.50
CA ARG A 290 14.57 10.47 3.24
C ARG A 290 13.63 9.33 3.61
N GLY A 291 12.75 9.52 4.59
CA GLY A 291 11.78 8.52 5.03
C GLY A 291 10.62 8.30 4.05
N GLY A 292 10.21 9.33 3.30
CA GLY A 292 9.12 9.25 2.31
C GLY A 292 9.60 9.23 0.85
N ALA A 293 10.87 9.60 0.59
CA ALA A 293 11.39 9.80 -0.77
C ALA A 293 11.16 8.62 -1.72
N PRO A 294 11.37 7.34 -1.33
CA PRO A 294 11.16 6.25 -2.27
C PRO A 294 9.72 6.17 -2.80
N TYR A 295 8.74 6.38 -1.92
CA TYR A 295 7.32 6.40 -2.27
C TYR A 295 7.03 7.53 -3.26
N GLU A 296 7.39 8.77 -2.92
CA GLU A 296 7.18 9.96 -3.75
C GLU A 296 7.86 9.82 -5.12
N LEU A 297 9.09 9.26 -5.16
CA LEU A 297 9.82 9.04 -6.40
C LEU A 297 9.13 8.03 -7.32
N GLY A 298 8.53 6.98 -6.77
CA GLY A 298 7.78 6.00 -7.54
C GLY A 298 6.58 6.62 -8.23
N GLU A 299 5.77 7.39 -7.48
CA GLU A 299 4.63 8.11 -8.05
C GLU A 299 5.05 9.19 -9.05
N CYS A 300 6.15 9.90 -8.78
CA CYS A 300 6.72 10.86 -9.72
C CYS A 300 7.12 10.20 -11.04
N TYR A 301 7.75 9.02 -10.99
CA TYR A 301 8.10 8.28 -12.19
C TYR A 301 6.86 7.73 -12.92
N ALA A 302 5.84 7.27 -12.19
CA ALA A 302 4.57 6.85 -12.76
C ALA A 302 3.92 7.94 -13.62
N ASN A 303 3.96 9.20 -13.18
CA ASN A 303 3.45 10.32 -13.96
C ASN A 303 4.18 10.49 -15.31
N ILE A 304 5.49 10.21 -15.37
CA ILE A 304 6.27 10.23 -16.62
C ILE A 304 5.85 9.09 -17.55
N ILE A 305 5.68 7.88 -17.01
CA ILE A 305 5.18 6.73 -17.77
C ILE A 305 3.81 7.06 -18.39
N ILE A 306 2.93 7.71 -17.63
CA ILE A 306 1.60 8.08 -18.09
C ILE A 306 1.66 9.17 -19.17
N ASP A 307 2.38 10.28 -18.94
CA ASP A 307 2.44 11.40 -19.91
C ASP A 307 3.02 10.97 -21.26
N ARG A 308 4.05 10.12 -21.26
CA ARG A 308 4.68 9.69 -22.51
C ARG A 308 3.83 8.68 -23.30
N ASN A 309 2.90 7.98 -22.64
CA ASN A 309 2.08 6.90 -23.20
C ASN A 309 0.58 7.24 -23.15
N LYS A 310 0.06 7.94 -24.17
CA LYS A 310 -1.37 8.28 -24.27
C LYS A 310 -2.30 7.06 -24.26
N ASN A 311 -1.81 5.92 -24.76
CA ASN A 311 -2.45 4.61 -24.67
C ASN A 311 -1.54 3.73 -23.82
N LEU A 312 -1.76 3.72 -22.50
CA LEU A 312 -0.94 2.98 -21.56
C LEU A 312 -1.08 1.47 -21.82
N ASN A 313 0.03 0.78 -22.10
CA ASN A 313 0.09 -0.67 -22.02
C ASN A 313 0.57 -1.03 -20.61
N ILE A 314 -0.36 -1.49 -19.77
CA ILE A 314 -0.07 -1.78 -18.37
C ILE A 314 1.03 -2.83 -18.19
N LYS A 315 1.13 -3.84 -19.07
CA LYS A 315 2.17 -4.88 -18.96
C LYS A 315 3.56 -4.30 -19.21
N ASP A 316 3.69 -3.45 -20.22
CA ASP A 316 4.95 -2.79 -20.54
C ASP A 316 5.35 -1.82 -19.41
N ALA A 317 4.37 -1.09 -18.85
CA ALA A 317 4.59 -0.22 -17.70
C ALA A 317 5.06 -0.98 -16.47
N VAL A 318 4.41 -2.10 -16.12
CA VAL A 318 4.80 -2.96 -15.00
C VAL A 318 6.23 -3.47 -15.18
N GLU A 319 6.55 -3.98 -16.36
CA GLU A 319 7.87 -4.55 -16.63
C GLU A 319 8.97 -3.48 -16.64
N GLU A 320 8.66 -2.27 -17.09
CA GLU A 320 9.59 -1.16 -17.01
C GLU A 320 9.91 -0.78 -15.56
N VAL A 321 8.90 -0.58 -14.71
CA VAL A 321 9.11 -0.21 -13.30
C VAL A 321 9.89 -1.30 -12.57
N LYS A 322 9.60 -2.58 -12.84
CA LYS A 322 10.33 -3.74 -12.28
C LYS A 322 11.83 -3.73 -12.61
N ASN A 323 12.21 -3.23 -13.78
CA ASN A 323 13.62 -3.19 -14.21
C ASN A 323 14.34 -1.88 -13.87
N LEU A 324 13.62 -0.90 -13.31
CA LEU A 324 14.16 0.42 -13.03
C LEU A 324 14.73 0.53 -11.61
N SER A 325 15.91 1.16 -11.50
CA SER A 325 16.46 1.57 -10.21
C SER A 325 16.08 3.00 -9.86
N VAL A 326 15.98 3.29 -8.56
CA VAL A 326 15.63 4.63 -8.04
C VAL A 326 16.54 5.73 -8.62
N LEU A 327 17.84 5.45 -8.79
CA LEU A 327 18.78 6.43 -9.36
C LEU A 327 18.48 6.76 -10.83
N HIS A 328 18.11 5.76 -11.63
CA HIS A 328 17.70 6.00 -13.01
C HIS A 328 16.38 6.78 -13.04
N ALA A 329 15.41 6.44 -12.18
CA ALA A 329 14.16 7.17 -12.08
C ALA A 329 14.37 8.66 -11.75
N ILE A 330 15.23 8.98 -10.77
CA ILE A 330 15.61 10.36 -10.43
C ILE A 330 16.15 11.11 -11.64
N ARG A 331 17.07 10.48 -12.39
CA ARG A 331 17.66 11.07 -13.60
C ARG A 331 16.59 11.36 -14.64
N GLU A 332 15.71 10.41 -14.91
CA GLU A 332 14.62 10.59 -15.86
C GLU A 332 13.66 11.70 -15.43
N ILE A 333 13.30 11.78 -14.14
CA ILE A 333 12.46 12.86 -13.60
C ILE A 333 13.06 14.24 -13.86
N ILE A 334 14.37 14.40 -13.62
CA ILE A 334 15.05 15.69 -13.85
C ILE A 334 15.04 16.07 -15.34
N LEU A 335 15.27 15.10 -16.23
CA LEU A 335 15.47 15.35 -17.65
C LEU A 335 14.18 15.38 -18.47
N TYR A 336 13.08 14.83 -17.94
CA TYR A 336 11.83 14.71 -18.69
C TYR A 336 11.16 16.07 -18.91
N GLU A 337 10.74 16.31 -20.16
CA GLU A 337 9.93 17.48 -20.54
C GLU A 337 8.53 16.99 -20.98
N PRO A 338 7.45 17.44 -20.32
CA PRO A 338 6.10 17.01 -20.64
C PRO A 338 5.72 17.28 -22.09
N LYS A 339 5.03 16.34 -22.73
CA LYS A 339 4.56 16.53 -24.10
C LYS A 339 3.38 17.51 -24.15
N GLY A 340 3.35 18.37 -25.18
CA GLY A 340 2.26 19.33 -25.45
C GLY A 340 0.89 18.69 -25.57
#